data_AF-A0A8K0JZX3-F1
#
_entry.id   AF-A0A8K0JZX3-F1
#
_cell.length_a   1.000
_cell.length_b   1.000
_cell.length_c   1.000
_cell.angle_alpha   90.00
_cell.angle_beta   90.00
_cell.angle_gamma   90.00
#
_symmetry.space_group_name_H-M   'P 1'
#
loop_
_entity.id
_entity.type
_entity.pdbx_description
1 polymer ?
#
loop_
_entity_poly.entity_id
_entity_poly.type
_entity_poly.pdbx_seq_one_letter_code
_entity_poly.pdbx_strand_id
1 'polypeptide(L)'
;MGSNNRYPVPAQIRFVLLWFQEWSEMQRGDFLPILAQKLSPSGCVNGVVAGMEGLSCQADRPPSLFQCRVKLFGDWVTGWSQADKDHFLARLKELDPQFIEKYEAGFHLLVSGQAKADDIPGEVVESQNIAQSPVPNQEFAADEYLGEVV
;
A
#
# COMPACT_ATOMS: atom_id res chain seq x y z
N MET A 1 -2.54 31.64 5.25
CA MET A 1 -3.18 30.31 5.19
C MET A 1 -3.42 29.86 6.62
N GLY A 2 -4.68 29.61 6.97
CA GLY A 2 -5.15 29.57 8.36
C GLY A 2 -4.53 28.47 9.19
N SER A 3 -4.16 28.82 10.43
CA SER A 3 -3.57 27.95 11.43
C SER A 3 -4.53 26.82 11.85
N ASN A 4 -4.62 25.75 11.06
CA ASN A 4 -5.42 24.56 11.38
C ASN A 4 -4.81 23.72 12.52
N ASN A 5 -3.64 24.11 13.03
CA ASN A 5 -2.94 23.42 14.11
C ASN A 5 -3.34 23.95 15.51
N ARG A 6 -4.64 24.15 15.76
CA ARG A 6 -5.14 24.61 17.08
C ARG A 6 -5.19 23.49 18.13
N TYR A 7 -5.04 22.23 17.72
CA TYR A 7 -5.13 21.08 18.62
C TYR A 7 -3.77 20.37 18.71
N PRO A 8 -3.40 19.80 19.88
CA PRO A 8 -2.19 18.99 19.98
C PRO A 8 -2.35 17.68 19.19
N VAL A 9 -1.25 17.15 18.65
CA VAL A 9 -1.26 15.94 17.80
C VAL A 9 -2.04 14.75 18.40
N PRO A 10 -1.89 14.41 19.71
CA PRO A 10 -2.67 13.33 20.31
C PRO A 10 -4.20 13.57 20.26
N ALA A 11 -4.64 14.82 20.34
CA ALA A 11 -6.06 15.14 20.20
C ALA A 11 -6.53 15.02 18.75
N GLN A 12 -5.70 15.46 17.79
CA GLN A 12 -5.98 15.30 16.36
C GLN A 12 -6.18 13.82 16.00
N ILE A 13 -5.27 12.95 16.43
CA ILE A 13 -5.34 11.50 16.24
C ILE A 13 -6.65 10.95 16.81
N ARG A 14 -7.01 11.30 18.06
CA ARG A 14 -8.27 10.86 18.68
C ARG A 14 -9.50 11.30 17.89
N PHE A 15 -9.53 12.54 17.40
CA PHE A 15 -10.65 13.03 16.60
C PHE A 15 -10.83 12.22 15.31
N VAL A 16 -9.74 11.94 14.60
CA VAL A 16 -9.79 11.17 13.35
C VAL A 16 -10.24 9.73 13.61
N LEU A 17 -9.78 9.09 14.69
CA LEU A 17 -10.23 7.75 15.08
C LEU A 17 -11.73 7.72 15.43
N LEU A 18 -12.24 8.74 16.12
CA LEU A 18 -13.67 8.86 16.41
C LEU A 18 -14.48 9.03 15.13
N TRP A 19 -14.03 9.90 14.22
CA TRP A 19 -14.70 10.09 12.93
C TRP A 19 -14.69 8.81 12.10
N PHE A 20 -13.61 8.04 12.12
CA PHE A 20 -13.51 6.78 11.40
C PHE A 20 -14.56 5.76 11.86
N GLN A 21 -14.83 5.71 13.18
CA GLN A 21 -15.91 4.87 13.72
C GLN A 21 -17.30 5.34 13.27
N GLU A 22 -17.52 6.66 13.17
CA GLU A 22 -18.78 7.23 12.68
C GLU A 22 -18.98 7.06 11.16
N TRP A 23 -17.90 6.89 10.39
CA TRP A 23 -17.97 6.75 8.94
C TRP A 23 -18.55 5.39 8.52
N SER A 24 -19.35 5.42 7.46
CA SER A 24 -19.84 4.21 6.81
C SER A 24 -18.72 3.47 6.08
N GLU A 25 -18.92 2.18 5.78
CA GLU A 25 -17.95 1.38 5.02
C GLU A 25 -17.57 2.04 3.67
N MET A 26 -18.54 2.64 2.99
CA MET A 26 -18.31 3.39 1.75
C MET A 26 -17.38 4.59 1.97
N GLN A 27 -17.64 5.39 3.02
CA GLN A 27 -16.80 6.54 3.39
C GLN A 27 -15.38 6.12 3.83
N ARG A 28 -15.25 4.97 4.51
CA ARG A 28 -13.94 4.40 4.85
C ARG A 28 -13.21 4.00 3.56
N GLY A 29 -13.91 3.36 2.61
CA GLY A 29 -13.38 3.06 1.28
C GLY A 29 -12.84 4.30 0.56
N ASP A 30 -13.59 5.41 0.58
CA ASP A 30 -13.17 6.69 0.00
C ASP A 30 -11.98 7.33 0.74
N PHE A 31 -11.83 7.05 2.04
CA PHE A 31 -10.73 7.55 2.85
C PHE A 31 -9.41 6.78 2.62
N LEU A 32 -9.48 5.50 2.26
CA LEU A 32 -8.33 4.62 2.03
C LEU A 32 -7.27 5.22 1.07
N PRO A 33 -7.61 5.70 -0.15
CA PRO A 33 -6.62 6.29 -1.06
C PRO A 33 -6.01 7.59 -0.52
N ILE A 34 -6.76 8.36 0.27
CA ILE A 34 -6.29 9.60 0.89
C ILE A 34 -5.27 9.29 1.98
N LEU A 35 -5.56 8.26 2.78
CA LEU A 35 -4.66 7.75 3.80
C LEU A 35 -3.35 7.24 3.18
N ALA A 36 -3.44 6.46 2.11
CA ALA A 36 -2.29 5.93 1.38
C ALA A 36 -1.40 7.05 0.87
N GLN A 37 -1.99 8.08 0.26
CA GLN A 37 -1.23 9.23 -0.22
C GLN A 37 -0.54 10.01 0.90
N LYS A 38 -1.24 10.30 2.00
CA LYS A 38 -0.75 11.21 3.04
C LYS A 38 0.25 10.58 4.01
N LEU A 39 0.13 9.27 4.20
CA LEU A 39 1.04 8.50 5.06
C LEU A 39 2.20 7.86 4.31
N SER A 40 2.17 7.85 2.97
CA SER A 40 3.29 7.37 2.17
C SER A 40 4.55 8.22 2.44
N PRO A 41 5.71 7.59 2.69
CA PRO A 41 6.97 8.31 2.78
C PRO A 41 7.21 9.03 1.45
N SER A 42 7.42 10.34 1.55
CA SER A 42 7.58 11.30 0.46
C SER A 42 8.54 10.78 -0.62
N GLY A 43 7.97 10.24 -1.71
CA GLY A 43 8.72 9.67 -2.84
C GLY A 43 7.84 8.93 -3.86
N CYS A 44 6.70 8.35 -3.45
CA CYS A 44 5.85 7.52 -4.31
C CYS A 44 4.50 8.15 -4.71
N VAL A 45 4.39 9.48 -4.81
CA VAL A 45 3.14 10.14 -5.24
C VAL A 45 3.42 11.19 -6.31
N ASN A 46 3.91 10.73 -7.46
CA ASN A 46 3.82 11.48 -8.70
C ASN A 46 2.47 11.10 -9.37
N GLY A 47 1.40 11.85 -9.10
CA GLY A 47 0.18 11.79 -9.93
C GLY A 47 -1.18 11.41 -9.30
N VAL A 48 -1.36 11.38 -7.97
CA VAL A 48 -2.69 11.07 -7.37
C VAL A 48 -3.33 12.28 -6.69
N VAL A 49 -3.26 13.48 -7.27
CA VAL A 49 -4.23 14.54 -6.95
C VAL A 49 -5.54 14.21 -7.66
N ALA A 50 -6.17 13.09 -7.30
CA ALA A 50 -7.44 12.67 -7.89
C ALA A 50 -8.45 12.26 -6.81
N GLY A 51 -7.98 11.78 -5.66
CA GLY A 51 -8.84 11.33 -4.55
C GLY A 51 -9.59 12.48 -3.86
N MET A 52 -9.03 13.68 -3.77
CA MET A 52 -9.72 14.84 -3.18
C MET A 52 -10.64 15.56 -4.19
N GLU A 53 -10.34 15.48 -5.48
CA GLU A 53 -11.12 16.14 -6.55
C GLU A 53 -12.45 15.43 -6.81
N GLY A 54 -12.45 14.10 -6.74
CA GLY A 54 -13.68 13.27 -6.83
C GLY A 54 -14.66 13.47 -5.67
N LEU A 55 -14.16 13.95 -4.52
CA LEU A 55 -14.98 14.30 -3.37
C LEU A 55 -15.54 15.74 -3.46
N SER A 56 -15.04 16.59 -4.36
CA SER A 56 -15.33 18.02 -4.36
C SER A 56 -16.15 18.50 -5.56
N CYS A 57 -17.20 17.80 -5.99
CA CYS A 57 -17.92 18.25 -7.20
C CYS A 57 -19.45 18.14 -7.11
N GLN A 58 -20.09 19.01 -6.33
CA GLN A 58 -21.31 19.72 -6.74
C GLN A 58 -21.21 21.17 -6.23
N ALA A 59 -20.95 22.12 -7.12
CA ALA A 59 -20.71 23.53 -6.79
C ALA A 59 -21.90 24.23 -6.10
N ASP A 60 -23.08 23.61 -6.12
CA ASP A 60 -24.33 24.14 -5.55
C ASP A 60 -24.65 23.60 -4.15
N ARG A 61 -23.91 22.58 -3.67
CA ARG A 61 -24.17 21.94 -2.37
C ARG A 61 -23.07 22.29 -1.35
N PRO A 62 -23.41 22.66 -0.11
CA PRO A 62 -22.41 22.80 0.95
C PRO A 62 -21.62 21.50 1.13
N PRO A 63 -20.32 21.58 1.42
CA PRO A 63 -19.48 20.39 1.57
C PRO A 63 -20.03 19.48 2.66
N SER A 64 -19.97 18.18 2.44
CA SER A 64 -20.41 17.20 3.44
C SER A 64 -19.51 17.25 4.68
N LEU A 65 -20.06 16.86 5.83
CA LEU A 65 -19.28 16.76 7.08
C LEU A 65 -18.06 15.85 6.90
N PHE A 66 -18.21 14.76 6.13
CA PHE A 66 -17.11 13.87 5.75
C PHE A 66 -16.00 14.62 5.03
N GLN A 67 -16.32 15.38 3.97
CA GLN A 67 -15.32 16.17 3.23
C GLN A 67 -14.61 17.19 4.12
N CYS A 68 -15.33 17.84 5.03
CA CYS A 68 -14.75 18.79 5.96
C CYS A 68 -13.74 18.10 6.90
N ARG A 69 -14.10 16.93 7.47
CA ARG A 69 -13.24 16.11 8.32
C ARG A 69 -12.01 15.59 7.58
N VAL A 70 -12.17 15.11 6.35
CA VAL A 70 -11.08 14.62 5.49
C VAL A 70 -10.11 15.73 5.11
N LYS A 71 -10.61 16.92 4.77
CA LYS A 71 -9.77 18.10 4.51
C LYS A 71 -8.94 18.47 5.74
N LEU A 72 -9.57 18.48 6.91
CA LEU A 72 -8.91 18.80 8.17
C LEU A 72 -7.83 17.77 8.54
N PHE A 73 -8.12 16.47 8.34
CA PHE A 73 -7.11 15.41 8.45
C PHE A 73 -5.92 15.65 7.52
N GLY A 74 -6.20 16.00 6.26
CA GLY A 74 -5.17 16.26 5.25
C GLY A 74 -4.23 17.40 5.61
N ASP A 75 -4.71 18.40 6.36
CA ASP A 75 -3.89 19.49 6.88
C ASP A 75 -3.09 19.05 8.12
N TRP A 76 -3.73 18.33 9.05
CA TRP A 76 -3.10 17.85 10.29
C TRP A 76 -1.94 16.89 10.05
N VAL A 77 -2.15 15.89 9.19
CA VAL A 77 -1.15 14.84 8.91
C VAL A 77 0.15 15.36 8.31
N THR A 78 0.13 16.56 7.70
CA THR A 78 1.35 17.21 7.19
C THR A 78 2.30 17.66 8.30
N GLY A 79 1.76 17.95 9.50
CA GLY A 79 2.53 18.31 10.69
C GLY A 79 2.88 17.14 11.60
N TRP A 80 2.44 15.91 11.27
CA TRP A 80 2.69 14.72 12.08
C TRP A 80 4.09 14.16 11.81
N SER A 81 4.77 13.75 12.88
CA SER A 81 6.01 12.98 12.76
C SER A 81 5.72 11.56 12.26
N GLN A 82 6.77 10.84 11.83
CA GLN A 82 6.59 9.44 11.43
C GLN A 82 6.04 8.59 12.57
N ALA A 83 6.51 8.82 13.81
CA ALA A 83 6.00 8.12 14.99
C ALA A 83 4.51 8.37 15.24
N ASP A 84 4.03 9.60 15.01
CA ASP A 84 2.59 9.93 15.16
C ASP A 84 1.74 9.24 14.08
N LYS A 85 2.26 9.15 12.86
CA LYS A 85 1.63 8.44 11.74
C LYS A 85 1.53 6.94 12.03
N ASP A 86 2.63 6.34 12.48
CA ASP A 86 2.67 4.93 12.86
C ASP A 86 1.73 4.64 14.05
N HIS A 87 1.69 5.54 15.04
CA HIS A 87 0.76 5.44 16.15
C HIS A 87 -0.70 5.48 15.68
N PHE A 88 -1.05 6.41 14.78
CA PHE A 88 -2.39 6.49 14.20
C PHE A 88 -2.77 5.20 13.46
N LEU A 89 -1.88 4.65 12.62
CA LEU A 89 -2.10 3.39 11.91
C LEU A 89 -2.29 2.20 12.86
N ALA A 90 -1.48 2.12 13.91
CA ALA A 90 -1.62 1.08 14.93
C ALA A 90 -3.00 1.13 15.60
N ARG A 91 -3.46 2.34 15.98
CA ARG A 91 -4.80 2.52 16.56
C ARG A 91 -5.90 2.19 15.56
N LEU A 92 -5.71 2.49 14.28
CA LEU A 92 -6.69 2.17 13.24
C LEU A 92 -6.78 0.65 13.00
N LYS A 93 -5.65 -0.06 13.08
CA LYS A 93 -5.58 -1.54 13.01
C LYS A 93 -6.34 -2.23 14.13
N GLU A 94 -6.28 -1.67 15.34
CA GLU A 94 -7.06 -2.18 16.47
C GLU A 94 -8.58 -2.01 16.27
N LEU A 95 -9.00 -0.96 15.55
CA LEU A 95 -10.42 -0.69 15.29
C LEU A 95 -10.96 -1.51 14.13
N ASP A 96 -10.18 -1.63 13.06
CA ASP A 96 -10.60 -2.30 11.83
C ASP A 96 -9.38 -2.94 11.13
N PRO A 97 -9.05 -4.20 11.47
CA PRO A 97 -7.88 -4.86 10.91
C PRO A 97 -8.06 -5.16 9.41
N GLN A 98 -9.29 -5.39 8.94
CA GLN A 98 -9.57 -5.62 7.52
C GLN A 98 -9.33 -4.36 6.69
N PHE A 99 -9.66 -3.19 7.23
CA PHE A 99 -9.35 -1.92 6.59
C PHE A 99 -7.85 -1.72 6.40
N ILE A 100 -7.04 -2.03 7.43
CA ILE A 100 -5.59 -1.92 7.35
C ILE A 100 -4.98 -2.94 6.39
N GLU A 101 -5.50 -4.17 6.34
CA GLU A 101 -5.04 -5.16 5.36
C GLU A 101 -5.26 -4.67 3.92
N LYS A 102 -6.43 -4.06 3.62
CA LYS A 102 -6.70 -3.43 2.32
C LYS A 102 -5.74 -2.28 2.03
N TYR A 103 -5.40 -1.48 3.04
CA TYR A 103 -4.44 -0.38 2.94
C TYR A 103 -3.04 -0.90 2.59
N GLU A 104 -2.54 -1.88 3.34
CA GLU A 104 -1.21 -2.49 3.13
C GLU A 104 -1.14 -3.19 1.76
N ALA A 105 -2.18 -3.93 1.37
CA ALA A 105 -2.26 -4.59 0.07
C ALA A 105 -2.28 -3.59 -1.09
N GLY A 106 -3.07 -2.53 -0.98
CA GLY A 106 -3.12 -1.45 -1.98
C GLY A 106 -1.78 -0.70 -2.08
N PHE A 107 -1.12 -0.46 -0.95
CA PHE A 107 0.21 0.16 -0.91
C PHE A 107 1.26 -0.71 -1.60
N HIS A 108 1.26 -2.02 -1.34
CA HIS A 108 2.19 -2.95 -1.98
C HIS A 108 2.01 -3.02 -3.50
N LEU A 109 0.77 -2.93 -4.00
CA LEU A 109 0.49 -2.88 -5.44
C LEU A 109 1.02 -1.60 -6.09
N LEU A 110 0.86 -0.45 -5.41
CA LEU A 110 1.39 0.83 -5.87
C LEU A 110 2.92 0.87 -5.87
N VAL A 111 3.57 0.29 -4.85
CA VAL A 111 5.03 0.17 -4.75
C VAL A 111 5.60 -0.82 -5.77
N SER A 112 4.92 -1.94 -6.00
CA SER A 112 5.37 -2.98 -6.96
C SER A 112 5.25 -2.53 -8.43
N GLY A 113 4.46 -1.50 -8.72
CA GLY A 113 4.32 -0.93 -10.06
C GLY A 113 5.55 -0.14 -10.56
N GLN A 114 6.58 0.08 -9.73
CA GLN A 114 7.80 0.80 -10.12
C GLN A 114 9.04 -0.10 -10.35
N ALA A 115 8.91 -1.42 -10.32
CA ALA A 115 10.05 -2.33 -10.52
C ALA A 115 10.03 -3.03 -11.90
N LYS A 116 9.96 -2.29 -13.02
CA LYS A 116 10.45 -2.78 -14.33
C LYS A 116 10.56 -1.68 -15.39
N ALA A 117 11.75 -1.10 -15.57
CA ALA A 117 12.25 -0.60 -16.86
C ALA A 117 13.66 -0.01 -16.70
N ASP A 118 14.67 -0.81 -16.35
CA ASP A 118 16.08 -0.52 -16.67
C ASP A 118 16.91 -1.77 -16.33
N ASP A 119 17.14 -2.62 -17.33
CA ASP A 119 18.41 -3.33 -17.58
C ASP A 119 18.20 -4.25 -18.80
N ILE A 120 18.62 -3.79 -19.97
CA ILE A 120 18.92 -4.66 -21.11
C ILE A 120 20.45 -4.69 -21.19
N PRO A 121 21.14 -5.76 -20.75
CA PRO A 121 22.49 -6.00 -21.20
C PRO A 121 22.39 -6.46 -22.65
N GLY A 122 22.91 -5.63 -23.56
CA GLY A 122 23.08 -5.98 -24.96
C GLY A 122 23.91 -7.24 -25.08
N GLU A 123 23.23 -8.33 -25.41
CA GLU A 123 23.79 -9.61 -25.77
C GLU A 123 24.65 -9.46 -27.03
N VAL A 124 25.95 -9.67 -26.88
CA VAL A 124 26.90 -9.79 -27.99
C VAL A 124 26.59 -11.07 -28.76
N VAL A 125 26.21 -10.90 -30.03
CA VAL A 125 26.12 -11.99 -31.00
C VAL A 125 27.53 -12.38 -31.44
N GLU A 126 27.84 -13.68 -31.46
CA GLU A 126 28.63 -14.29 -32.54
C GLU A 126 28.40 -15.80 -32.53
N SER A 127 28.34 -16.36 -33.72
CA SER A 127 27.64 -17.59 -34.08
C SER A 127 28.54 -18.84 -34.14
N GLN A 128 27.87 -19.99 -34.33
CA GLN A 128 28.31 -21.23 -35.04
C GLN A 128 29.06 -22.30 -34.22
N ASN A 129 28.91 -23.62 -34.40
CA ASN A 129 27.97 -24.52 -35.10
C ASN A 129 28.49 -25.98 -34.82
N ILE A 130 27.62 -26.98 -35.04
CA ILE A 130 27.87 -28.37 -35.50
C ILE A 130 27.89 -29.54 -34.47
N ALA A 131 26.87 -30.39 -34.66
CA ALA A 131 26.81 -31.88 -34.59
C ALA A 131 26.77 -32.62 -33.24
N GLN A 132 25.65 -33.28 -32.93
CA GLN A 132 25.27 -34.62 -33.42
C GLN A 132 24.34 -35.31 -32.38
N SER A 133 23.20 -35.84 -32.82
CA SER A 133 22.33 -36.83 -32.12
C SER A 133 23.03 -38.22 -32.09
N PRO A 134 22.53 -39.32 -31.46
CA PRO A 134 21.26 -39.55 -30.74
C PRO A 134 21.35 -40.39 -29.41
N VAL A 135 20.20 -40.48 -28.72
CA VAL A 135 19.78 -41.40 -27.60
C VAL A 135 20.27 -42.86 -27.69
N PRO A 136 20.46 -43.63 -26.58
CA PRO A 136 19.33 -44.19 -25.78
C PRO A 136 19.54 -44.56 -24.29
N ASN A 137 18.41 -44.84 -23.63
CA ASN A 137 18.22 -45.45 -22.29
C ASN A 137 18.80 -46.88 -22.19
N GLN A 138 19.35 -47.27 -21.02
CA GLN A 138 19.14 -48.55 -20.27
C GLN A 138 20.05 -48.55 -18.98
N GLU A 139 19.53 -48.57 -17.73
CA GLU A 139 19.15 -49.71 -16.85
C GLU A 139 20.22 -50.06 -15.78
N PHE A 140 19.81 -50.84 -14.76
CA PHE A 140 20.46 -51.37 -13.54
C PHE A 140 20.01 -50.68 -12.23
N ALA A 141 19.01 -51.20 -11.48
CA ALA A 141 19.00 -52.40 -10.60
C ALA A 141 19.97 -52.24 -9.41
N ALA A 142 19.73 -52.62 -8.15
CA ALA A 142 18.70 -53.36 -7.43
C ALA A 142 18.74 -52.83 -5.96
N ASP A 143 17.63 -52.84 -5.22
CA ASP A 143 17.39 -53.76 -4.10
C ASP A 143 18.63 -54.07 -3.21
N GLU A 144 18.69 -53.43 -2.04
CA GLU A 144 19.46 -53.95 -0.90
C GLU A 144 18.72 -53.70 0.43
N TYR A 145 17.85 -54.66 0.72
CA TYR A 145 17.68 -55.40 1.99
C TYR A 145 18.50 -54.99 3.24
N LEU A 146 17.80 -54.98 4.39
CA LEU A 146 18.22 -55.10 5.81
C LEU A 146 18.82 -53.87 6.53
N GLY A 147 18.50 -53.61 7.80
CA GLY A 147 17.85 -54.48 8.78
C GLY A 147 17.52 -53.79 10.10
N GLU A 148 16.93 -54.63 10.95
CA GLU A 148 16.50 -54.50 12.34
C GLU A 148 17.30 -53.55 13.26
N VAL A 149 16.66 -53.04 14.31
CA VAL A 149 16.82 -53.53 15.71
C VAL A 149 15.84 -52.77 16.63
N VAL A 150 14.97 -53.57 17.26
CA VAL A 150 14.30 -53.46 18.59
C VAL A 150 13.85 -52.10 19.11
#